data_AF-A0A7V4UHU6-F1
#
_entry.id   AF-A0A7V4UHU6-F1
#
_cell.length_a   1.000
_cell.length_b   1.000
_cell.length_c   1.000
_cell.angle_alpha   90.00
_cell.angle_beta   90.00
_cell.angle_gamma   90.00
#
_symmetry.space_group_name_H-M   'P 1'
#
loop_
_entity.id
_entity.type
_entity.pdbx_description
1 polymer ?
#
loop_
_entity_poly.entity_id
_entity_poly.type
_entity_poly.pdbx_seq_one_letter_code
_entity_poly.pdbx_strand_id
1 'polypeptide(L)'
;MKKWRFKEGEVRCHDCGRVLKKGESVVSYDLEDQGKGTFYKCNDCYEKNETLENFQNCEVYARIVGYIRPVSQWNAGKAEEFCDRKEFVIAEK
;
A
#
# COMPACT_ATOMS: atom_id res chain seq x y z
N MET A 1 9.39 -33.89 -9.29
CA MET A 1 10.64 -33.33 -8.73
C MET A 1 10.85 -31.93 -9.30
N LYS A 2 10.39 -30.87 -8.61
CA LYS A 2 10.40 -29.51 -9.19
C LYS A 2 11.69 -28.78 -8.81
N LYS A 3 12.47 -28.45 -9.85
CA LYS A 3 13.83 -27.91 -9.80
C LYS A 3 13.84 -26.50 -9.24
N TRP A 4 14.53 -26.33 -8.12
CA TRP A 4 14.88 -25.04 -7.55
C TRP A 4 16.06 -24.44 -8.31
N ARG A 5 15.89 -23.30 -8.96
CA ARG A 5 16.99 -22.48 -9.46
C ARG A 5 16.97 -21.13 -8.76
N PHE A 6 18.00 -20.89 -7.93
CA PHE A 6 18.28 -19.61 -7.29
C PHE A 6 19.76 -19.24 -7.52
N LYS A 7 20.01 -17.95 -7.83
CA LYS A 7 21.17 -17.06 -7.54
C LYS A 7 21.12 -15.87 -8.53
N GLU A 8 21.42 -14.61 -8.21
CA GLU A 8 22.01 -13.95 -7.02
C GLU A 8 21.25 -12.65 -6.70
N GLY A 9 21.04 -12.37 -5.41
CA GLY A 9 20.43 -11.14 -4.90
C GLY A 9 19.12 -11.31 -4.12
N GLU A 10 19.11 -12.21 -3.14
CA GLU A 10 18.18 -12.26 -1.98
C GLU A 10 16.70 -11.92 -2.23
N VAL A 11 15.87 -12.96 -2.39
CA VAL A 11 14.40 -12.80 -2.42
C VAL A 11 13.94 -12.36 -1.03
N ARG A 12 13.28 -11.20 -0.97
CA ARG A 12 12.72 -10.65 0.27
C ARG A 12 11.22 -10.89 0.32
N CYS A 13 10.72 -11.23 1.50
CA CYS A 13 9.30 -11.21 1.78
C CYS A 13 8.75 -9.78 1.54
N HIS A 14 7.63 -9.68 0.82
CA HIS A 14 6.98 -8.41 0.53
C HIS A 14 6.60 -7.63 1.81
N ASP A 15 6.16 -8.32 2.86
CA ASP A 15 5.59 -7.67 4.04
C ASP A 15 6.62 -7.39 5.14
N CYS A 16 7.53 -8.32 5.40
CA CYS A 16 8.53 -8.18 6.47
C CYS A 16 9.92 -7.80 5.98
N GLY A 17 10.17 -7.81 4.67
CA GLY A 17 11.48 -7.49 4.09
C GLY A 17 12.60 -8.49 4.42
N ARG A 18 12.31 -9.57 5.17
CA ARG A 18 13.28 -10.61 5.51
C ARG A 18 13.71 -11.37 4.26
N VAL A 19 15.00 -11.68 4.17
CA VAL A 19 15.56 -12.55 3.14
C VAL A 19 15.13 -14.00 3.38
N LEU A 20 14.50 -14.60 2.39
CA LEU A 20 14.00 -15.97 2.43
C LEU A 20 15.16 -16.94 2.14
N LYS A 21 15.36 -17.92 3.04
CA LYS A 21 16.43 -18.92 2.90
C LYS A 21 15.99 -20.10 2.03
N LYS A 22 16.96 -20.74 1.39
CA LYS A 22 16.74 -21.93 0.54
C LYS A 22 16.23 -23.10 1.39
N GLY A 23 14.94 -23.43 1.27
CA GLY A 23 14.29 -24.52 2.01
C GLY A 23 13.20 -24.07 2.98
N GLU A 24 12.96 -22.77 3.12
CA GLU A 24 11.81 -22.23 3.87
C GLU A 24 10.53 -22.33 3.02
N SER A 25 9.40 -22.67 3.64
CA SER A 25 8.10 -22.67 2.99
C SER A 25 7.64 -21.22 2.82
N VAL A 26 7.39 -20.86 1.56
CA VAL A 26 7.02 -19.51 1.14
C VAL A 26 5.81 -19.59 0.23
N VAL A 27 4.95 -18.59 0.31
CA VAL A 27 3.81 -18.42 -0.58
C VAL A 27 4.22 -17.47 -1.69
N SER A 28 4.00 -17.87 -2.94
CA SER A 28 4.24 -17.05 -4.12
C SER A 28 2.93 -16.52 -4.68
N TYR A 29 2.95 -15.28 -5.14
CA TYR A 29 1.84 -14.63 -5.81
C TYR A 29 2.32 -14.19 -7.19
N ASP A 30 1.78 -14.86 -8.21
CA ASP A 30 2.11 -14.60 -9.61
C ASP A 30 1.10 -13.61 -10.18
N LEU A 31 1.55 -12.40 -10.53
CA LEU A 31 0.69 -11.31 -11.01
C LEU A 31 1.03 -10.94 -12.47
N GLU A 32 1.53 -11.92 -13.23
CA GLU A 32 1.92 -11.76 -14.63
C GLU A 32 0.78 -11.23 -15.51
N ASP A 33 -0.47 -11.60 -15.21
CA ASP A 33 -1.67 -11.08 -15.88
C ASP A 33 -1.80 -9.53 -15.77
N GLN A 34 -1.23 -8.94 -14.72
CA GLN A 34 -1.20 -7.49 -14.50
C GLN A 34 0.15 -6.85 -14.91
N GLY A 35 1.04 -7.62 -15.53
CA GLY A 35 2.39 -7.18 -15.90
C GLY A 35 3.32 -6.92 -14.69
N LYS A 36 2.92 -7.36 -13.49
CA LYS A 36 3.68 -7.20 -12.24
C LYS A 36 4.19 -8.58 -11.87
N GLY A 37 5.51 -8.79 -11.84
CA GLY A 37 6.11 -10.13 -11.71
C GLY A 37 5.74 -10.90 -10.43
N THR A 38 6.46 -11.98 -10.15
CA THR A 38 6.18 -12.82 -8.97
C THR A 38 6.61 -12.16 -7.66
N PHE A 39 5.71 -12.12 -6.68
CA PHE A 39 5.96 -11.68 -5.31
C PHE A 39 6.01 -12.87 -4.35
N TYR A 40 6.75 -12.72 -3.25
CA TYR A 40 6.96 -13.79 -2.27
C TYR A 40 6.63 -13.32 -0.86
N LYS A 41 6.03 -14.22 -0.07
CA LYS A 41 5.67 -14.00 1.33
C LYS A 41 6.12 -15.18 2.19
N CYS A 42 6.69 -14.91 3.38
CA CYS A 42 7.01 -15.97 4.35
C CYS A 42 5.73 -16.50 5.02
N ASN A 43 5.77 -17.73 5.52
CA ASN A 43 4.64 -18.32 6.22
C ASN A 43 4.21 -17.51 7.46
N ASP A 44 5.16 -17.00 8.25
CA ASP A 44 4.85 -16.17 9.43
C ASP A 44 4.00 -14.93 9.07
N CYS A 45 4.25 -14.33 7.89
CA CYS A 45 3.48 -13.18 7.41
C CYS A 45 2.16 -13.62 6.77
N TYR A 46 2.14 -14.76 6.09
CA TYR A 46 0.94 -15.32 5.47
C TYR A 46 -0.11 -15.72 6.52
N GLU A 47 0.30 -16.33 7.64
CA GLU A 47 -0.61 -16.70 8.72
C GLU A 47 -1.20 -15.48 9.44
N LYS A 48 -0.46 -14.36 9.49
CA LYS A 48 -0.98 -13.10 10.05
C LYS A 48 -1.96 -12.41 9.11
N ASN A 49 -1.68 -12.45 7.81
CA ASN A 49 -2.52 -11.88 6.78
C ASN A 49 -2.28 -12.63 5.47
N GLU A 50 -3.32 -13.25 4.92
CA GLU A 50 -3.22 -14.00 3.66
C GLU A 50 -3.15 -13.10 2.41
N THR A 51 -3.44 -11.81 2.55
CA THR A 51 -3.51 -10.85 1.43
C THR A 51 -2.17 -10.14 1.21
N LEU A 52 -1.90 -9.69 -0.02
CA LEU A 52 -0.82 -8.74 -0.31
C LEU A 52 -1.30 -7.31 0.01
N GLU A 53 -1.14 -6.88 1.26
CA GLU A 53 -1.37 -5.48 1.60
C GLU A 53 -0.26 -4.59 1.04
N ASN A 54 -0.59 -3.35 0.71
CA ASN A 54 0.35 -2.34 0.18
C ASN A 54 1.01 -2.70 -1.17
N PHE A 55 0.45 -3.65 -1.92
CA PHE A 55 0.93 -4.00 -3.26
C PHE A 55 0.71 -2.89 -4.30
N GLN A 56 -0.43 -2.23 -4.22
CA GLN A 56 -0.76 -1.09 -5.06
C GLN A 56 -1.34 0.02 -4.20
N ASN A 57 -0.87 1.25 -4.46
CA ASN A 57 -1.43 2.41 -3.79
C ASN A 57 -2.91 2.55 -4.18
N CYS A 58 -3.79 2.62 -3.18
CA CYS A 58 -5.20 2.82 -3.40
C CYS A 58 -5.45 4.29 -3.74
N GLU A 59 -6.01 4.56 -4.93
CA GLU A 59 -6.47 5.91 -5.25
C GLU A 59 -7.81 6.17 -4.55
N VAL A 60 -7.78 7.06 -3.55
CA VAL A 60 -8.99 7.44 -2.82
C VAL A 60 -9.65 8.62 -3.52
N TYR A 61 -10.94 8.50 -3.78
CA TYR A 61 -11.76 9.51 -4.45
C TYR A 61 -12.83 10.05 -3.50
N ALA A 62 -13.09 11.36 -3.56
CA ALA A 62 -14.12 12.02 -2.77
C ALA A 62 -14.96 12.98 -3.64
N ARG A 63 -16.21 13.20 -3.23
CA ARG A 63 -17.13 14.16 -3.87
C ARG A 63 -17.23 15.41 -3.01
N ILE A 64 -16.61 16.51 -3.46
CA ILE A 64 -16.51 17.77 -2.69
C ILE A 64 -17.39 18.88 -3.28
N VAL A 65 -17.45 19.00 -4.62
CA VAL A 65 -18.17 20.08 -5.35
C VAL A 65 -19.09 19.52 -6.44
N GLY A 66 -19.72 18.37 -6.17
CA GLY A 66 -20.69 17.76 -7.09
C GLY A 66 -20.12 16.73 -8.08
N TYR A 67 -18.81 16.63 -8.23
CA TYR A 67 -18.14 15.56 -8.99
C TYR A 67 -17.05 14.86 -8.17
N ILE A 68 -16.65 13.68 -8.64
CA ILE A 68 -15.64 12.84 -8.01
C ILE A 68 -14.24 13.33 -8.39
N ARG A 69 -13.36 13.57 -7.40
CA ARG A 69 -11.94 13.89 -7.61
C ARG A 69 -11.02 13.03 -6.75
N PRO A 70 -9.80 12.74 -7.23
CA PRO A 70 -8.81 12.04 -6.42
C PRO A 70 -8.35 12.93 -5.27
N VAL A 71 -8.37 12.39 -4.06
CA VAL A 71 -8.00 13.13 -2.83
C VAL A 71 -6.53 13.55 -2.86
N SER A 72 -5.68 12.79 -3.57
CA SER A 72 -4.27 13.14 -3.79
C SER A 72 -4.08 14.46 -4.53
N GLN A 73 -5.07 14.92 -5.32
CA GLN A 73 -5.06 16.21 -6.01
C GLN A 73 -5.83 17.28 -5.22
N TRP A 74 -5.57 17.36 -3.91
CA TRP A 74 -6.21 18.36 -3.07
C TRP A 74 -5.82 19.79 -3.50
N ASN A 75 -6.78 20.71 -3.47
CA ASN A 75 -6.53 22.08 -3.93
C ASN A 75 -5.71 22.83 -2.86
N ALA A 76 -4.48 23.25 -3.18
CA ALA A 76 -3.62 24.02 -2.28
C ALA A 76 -4.31 25.29 -1.75
N GLY A 77 -5.00 26.04 -2.62
CA GLY A 77 -5.73 27.24 -2.23
C GLY A 77 -6.87 26.99 -1.24
N LYS A 78 -7.50 25.80 -1.23
CA LYS A 78 -8.52 25.47 -0.23
C LYS A 78 -7.93 25.20 1.16
N ALA A 79 -6.70 24.70 1.22
CA ALA A 79 -5.99 24.57 2.49
C ALA A 79 -5.60 25.96 3.04
N GLU A 80 -5.14 26.85 2.18
CA GLU A 80 -4.83 28.24 2.54
C GLU A 80 -6.10 29.01 2.99
N GLU A 81 -7.19 28.94 2.22
CA GLU A 81 -8.50 29.51 2.60
C GLU A 81 -9.00 28.99 3.96
N PHE A 82 -8.65 27.76 4.35
CA PHE A 82 -9.04 27.20 5.65
C PHE A 82 -8.23 27.82 6.79
N CYS A 83 -6.92 28.04 6.60
CA CYS A 83 -6.05 28.70 7.57
C CYS A 83 -6.48 30.15 7.83
N ASP A 84 -7.01 30.83 6.83
CA ASP A 84 -7.47 32.22 6.95
C ASP A 84 -8.81 32.37 7.70
N ARG A 85 -9.49 31.26 8.03
CA ARG A 85 -10.79 31.31 8.72
C ARG A 85 -10.62 31.78 10.16
N LYS A 86 -11.46 32.73 10.57
CA LYS A 86 -11.54 33.18 11.96
C LYS A 86 -12.80 32.61 12.60
N GLU A 87 -12.63 31.95 13.73
CA GLU A 87 -13.74 31.46 14.53
C GLU A 87 -14.40 32.60 15.29
N PHE A 88 -15.72 32.50 15.47
CA PHE A 88 -16.45 33.43 16.32
C PHE A 88 -16.29 32.99 17.79
N VAL A 89 -15.65 33.83 18.61
CA VAL A 89 -15.51 33.59 20.04
C VAL A 89 -16.71 34.22 20.76
N ILE A 90 -17.51 33.39 21.42
CA ILE A 90 -18.58 33.86 22.30
C ILE A 90 -17.93 34.33 23.61
N ALA A 91 -18.12 35.59 23.97
CA ALA A 91 -17.78 36.07 25.31
C ALA A 91 -18.81 35.50 26.30
N GLU A 92 -18.34 34.71 27.27
CA GLU A 92 -19.18 34.24 28.37
C GLU A 92 -19.74 35.45 29.15
N LYS A 93 -21.00 35.33 29.59
CA LYS A 93 -21.77 36.42 30.22
C LYS A 93 -21.57 36.46 31.73
#